data_AF-A0A7K1RD63-F1
#
_entry.id   AF-A0A7K1RD63-F1
#
_cell.length_a   1.000
_cell.length_b   1.000
_cell.length_c   1.000
_cell.angle_alpha   90.00
_cell.angle_beta   90.00
_cell.angle_gamma   90.00
#
_symmetry.space_group_name_H-M   'P 1'
#
loop_
_entity.id
_entity.type
_entity.pdbx_description
1 polymer ?
#
loop_
_entity_poly.entity_id
_entity_poly.type
_entity_poly.pdbx_seq_one_letter_code
_entity_poly.pdbx_strand_id
1 'polypeptide(L)'
;MNSKSASGQVHLSPGFGKRIDYLRQLLSPMSVRKGVMVRIGRDYDGGYVMLDHNISEATAYSIGISDDVSWDLAMANRGCRIFQYDHTISELPGLHPNFTWSKQGLACQKSANAEMRSLQQMVRDNGHLGVKNLLLKCDAEGAEWAAIQTTPTSILTRFSQIILEIHSLEMIAADDFYFAAIRMLRKLNRTHQLVHIHGNNCGLLVTAAETWIPSAMELTYVRKKDHAFEACAHSFPTDLDMPCTPQRPDIFLGKWGSKKSRWAQLQLGANKLAKLLPALRPT
;
A
#
# COMPACT_ATOMS: atom_id res chain seq x y z
N MET A 1 -2.98 1.88 -24.59
CA MET A 1 -3.87 2.87 -23.94
C MET A 1 -5.14 2.16 -23.50
N ASN A 2 -5.18 1.65 -22.27
CA ASN A 2 -6.40 1.13 -21.67
C ASN A 2 -6.95 2.19 -20.73
N SER A 3 -8.12 2.72 -21.04
CA SER A 3 -8.85 3.64 -20.18
C SER A 3 -9.28 2.93 -18.89
N LYS A 4 -8.56 3.15 -17.78
CA LYS A 4 -9.06 2.84 -16.42
C LYS A 4 -10.23 3.81 -16.11
N SER A 5 -11.44 3.49 -16.57
CA SER A 5 -12.66 4.19 -16.16
C SER A 5 -13.77 3.20 -15.81
N ALA A 6 -13.70 2.66 -14.60
CA ALA A 6 -14.87 2.17 -13.89
C ALA A 6 -14.92 2.89 -12.54
N SER A 7 -15.39 4.14 -12.55
CA SER A 7 -15.77 4.85 -11.32
C SER A 7 -17.15 4.34 -10.89
N GLY A 8 -17.25 3.82 -9.67
CA GLY A 8 -18.48 3.24 -9.15
C GLY A 8 -18.40 2.96 -7.64
N GLN A 9 -19.56 2.78 -7.03
CA GLN A 9 -19.67 2.32 -5.64
C GLN A 9 -20.10 0.86 -5.64
N VAL A 10 -19.43 0.04 -4.83
CA VAL A 10 -19.87 -1.33 -4.57
C VAL A 10 -20.54 -1.35 -3.20
N HIS A 11 -21.83 -1.70 -3.18
CA HIS A 11 -22.60 -1.87 -1.95
C HIS A 11 -22.67 -3.34 -1.56
N LEU A 12 -21.99 -3.71 -0.49
CA LEU A 12 -22.06 -5.03 0.11
C LEU A 12 -23.19 -5.09 1.15
N SER A 13 -23.78 -6.28 1.31
CA SER A 13 -24.82 -6.49 2.30
C SER A 13 -24.30 -6.20 3.73
N PRO A 14 -25.19 -5.80 4.68
CA PRO A 14 -24.78 -5.48 6.05
C PRO A 14 -24.01 -6.61 6.77
N GLY A 15 -24.20 -7.87 6.35
CA GLY A 15 -23.50 -9.04 6.88
C GLY A 15 -21.97 -9.00 6.72
N PHE A 16 -21.45 -8.19 5.79
CA PHE A 16 -20.02 -8.05 5.54
C PHE A 16 -19.32 -7.02 6.44
N GLY A 17 -20.05 -6.26 7.26
CA GLY A 17 -19.45 -5.28 8.19
C GLY A 17 -18.38 -5.89 9.09
N LYS A 18 -18.60 -7.12 9.60
CA LYS A 18 -17.62 -7.84 10.44
C LYS A 18 -16.30 -8.15 9.69
N ARG A 19 -16.34 -8.39 8.38
CA ARG A 19 -15.14 -8.63 7.58
C ARG A 19 -14.31 -7.36 7.45
N ILE A 20 -14.98 -6.25 7.15
CA ILE A 20 -14.33 -4.94 7.05
C ILE A 20 -13.75 -4.54 8.41
N ASP A 21 -14.49 -4.73 9.50
CA ASP A 21 -14.01 -4.46 10.86
C ASP A 21 -12.75 -5.25 11.20
N TYR A 22 -12.70 -6.54 10.84
CA TYR A 22 -11.53 -7.37 11.11
C TYR A 22 -10.33 -6.99 10.24
N LEU A 23 -10.57 -6.64 8.97
CA LEU A 23 -9.55 -6.11 8.08
C LEU A 23 -8.96 -4.80 8.63
N ARG A 24 -9.81 -3.87 9.09
CA ARG A 24 -9.40 -2.60 9.72
C ARG A 24 -8.52 -2.83 10.96
N GLN A 25 -8.82 -3.86 11.76
CA GLN A 25 -7.98 -4.22 12.92
C GLN A 25 -6.58 -4.69 12.51
N LEU A 26 -6.47 -5.46 11.42
CA LEU A 26 -5.16 -5.89 10.92
C LEU A 26 -4.39 -4.75 10.23
N LEU A 27 -5.10 -3.79 9.65
CA LEU A 27 -4.55 -2.59 9.02
C LEU A 27 -4.51 -1.40 9.98
N SER A 28 -4.33 -1.62 11.29
CA SER A 28 -4.27 -0.53 12.27
C SER A 28 -2.85 0.05 12.37
N PRO A 29 -2.61 1.31 11.93
CA PRO A 29 -1.29 1.90 11.97
C PRO A 29 -0.87 2.27 13.40
N MET A 30 0.45 2.29 13.63
CA MET A 30 1.08 2.78 14.86
C MET A 30 2.10 3.86 14.51
N SER A 31 2.32 4.83 15.39
CA SER A 31 3.39 5.82 15.19
C SER A 31 4.74 5.23 15.63
N VAL A 32 5.79 5.50 14.86
CA VAL A 32 7.17 5.18 15.25
C VAL A 32 7.66 6.26 16.20
N ARG A 33 8.13 5.89 17.39
CA ARG A 33 8.64 6.87 18.36
C ARG A 33 9.82 7.63 17.78
N LYS A 34 9.73 8.97 17.76
CA LYS A 34 10.73 9.86 17.14
C LYS A 34 10.96 9.60 15.64
N GLY A 35 10.05 8.88 14.97
CA GLY A 35 10.12 8.63 13.55
C GLY A 35 9.67 9.85 12.76
N VAL A 36 10.36 10.13 11.65
CA VAL A 36 9.98 11.18 10.69
C VAL A 36 9.48 10.48 9.44
N MET A 37 8.29 10.83 8.97
CA MET A 37 7.73 10.33 7.72
C MET A 37 8.08 11.30 6.58
N VAL A 38 8.31 10.77 5.38
CA VAL A 38 8.64 11.53 4.17
C VAL A 38 7.90 10.96 2.98
N ARG A 39 7.45 11.82 2.06
CA ARG A 39 6.94 11.41 0.76
C ARG A 39 8.07 11.33 -0.26
N ILE A 40 8.17 10.22 -0.98
CA ILE A 40 9.20 9.98 -2.00
C ILE A 40 8.53 9.56 -3.31
N GLY A 41 8.96 10.15 -4.43
CA GLY A 41 8.35 9.99 -5.75
C GLY A 41 7.67 11.27 -6.21
N ARG A 42 6.99 11.20 -7.35
CA ARG A 42 6.27 12.33 -7.94
C ARG A 42 5.02 12.69 -7.14
N ASP A 43 4.43 13.83 -7.47
CA ASP A 43 3.13 14.23 -6.94
C ASP A 43 2.04 13.26 -7.39
N TYR A 44 1.01 13.08 -6.55
CA TYR A 44 -0.14 12.20 -6.81
C TYR A 44 0.26 10.72 -6.94
N ASP A 45 -0.19 10.05 -8.00
CA ASP A 45 0.11 8.64 -8.24
C ASP A 45 1.62 8.39 -8.47
N GLY A 46 2.16 7.30 -7.92
CA GLY A 46 3.57 6.91 -8.06
C GLY A 46 4.54 7.48 -7.01
N GLY A 47 4.05 8.24 -6.03
CA GLY A 47 4.83 8.60 -4.84
C GLY A 47 4.24 8.01 -3.57
N TYR A 48 5.10 7.73 -2.58
CA TYR A 48 4.73 6.97 -1.38
C TYR A 48 5.25 7.63 -0.11
N VAL A 49 4.45 7.60 0.96
CA VAL A 49 4.87 8.05 2.29
C VAL A 49 5.58 6.91 3.02
N MET A 50 6.81 7.15 3.45
CA MET A 50 7.63 6.15 4.14
C MET A 50 8.42 6.74 5.31
N LEU A 51 9.03 5.88 6.13
CA LEU A 51 9.83 6.32 7.27
C LEU A 51 11.21 6.77 6.78
N ASP A 52 11.62 7.99 7.12
CA ASP A 52 12.95 8.53 6.83
C ASP A 52 13.99 7.96 7.82
N HIS A 53 14.26 6.67 7.72
CA HIS A 53 15.20 5.97 8.58
C HIS A 53 15.94 4.84 7.86
N ASN A 54 17.27 4.90 7.87
CA ASN A 54 18.16 3.93 7.20
C ASN A 54 17.80 3.71 5.72
N ILE A 55 17.36 4.77 5.03
CA ILE A 55 16.97 4.71 3.62
C ILE A 55 18.05 5.17 2.65
N SER A 56 19.18 5.71 3.13
CA SER A 56 20.31 6.12 2.29
C SER A 56 21.25 4.94 2.03
N GLU A 57 21.83 4.88 0.82
CA GLU A 57 22.76 3.82 0.38
C GLU A 57 22.22 2.38 0.55
N ALA A 58 20.92 2.22 0.68
CA ALA A 58 20.28 0.93 0.88
C ALA A 58 20.14 0.16 -0.45
N THR A 59 19.90 -1.14 -0.35
CA THR A 59 19.44 -1.94 -1.49
C THR A 59 17.92 -1.95 -1.51
N ALA A 60 17.32 -1.52 -2.61
CA ALA A 60 15.87 -1.45 -2.76
C ALA A 60 15.38 -2.34 -3.90
N TYR A 61 14.20 -2.91 -3.73
CA TYR A 61 13.44 -3.61 -4.75
C TYR A 61 12.24 -2.77 -5.12
N SER A 62 12.03 -2.59 -6.43
CA SER A 62 10.89 -1.86 -6.98
C SER A 62 10.18 -2.76 -7.97
N ILE A 63 8.94 -3.13 -7.65
CA ILE A 63 8.14 -4.09 -8.41
C ILE A 63 6.88 -3.37 -8.91
N GLY A 64 6.62 -3.51 -10.21
CA GLY A 64 5.63 -2.75 -10.96
C GLY A 64 6.11 -1.32 -11.18
N ILE A 65 6.63 -1.08 -12.37
CA ILE A 65 7.21 0.20 -12.76
C ILE A 65 6.21 0.96 -13.64
N SER A 66 5.54 0.27 -14.57
CA SER A 66 4.66 0.89 -15.57
C SER A 66 5.37 2.07 -16.24
N ASP A 67 4.90 3.28 -16.05
CA ASP A 67 5.33 4.52 -16.68
C ASP A 67 6.04 5.47 -15.71
N ASP A 68 6.34 5.06 -14.48
CA ASP A 68 6.96 5.91 -13.47
C ASP A 68 8.15 5.26 -12.74
N VAL A 69 9.26 6.02 -12.66
CA VAL A 69 10.45 5.67 -11.87
C VAL A 69 10.82 6.79 -10.89
N SER A 70 9.87 7.67 -10.54
CA SER A 70 10.16 8.86 -9.73
C SER A 70 10.61 8.49 -8.31
N TRP A 71 9.98 7.49 -7.70
CA TRP A 71 10.41 6.93 -6.41
C TRP A 71 11.81 6.32 -6.53
N ASP A 72 12.02 5.51 -7.56
CA ASP A 72 13.28 4.83 -7.84
C ASP A 72 14.43 5.82 -8.00
N LEU A 73 14.22 6.89 -8.79
CA LEU A 73 15.19 7.96 -9.02
C LEU A 73 15.50 8.69 -7.72
N ALA A 74 14.47 9.06 -6.95
CA ALA A 74 14.66 9.75 -5.69
C ALA A 74 15.44 8.90 -4.66
N MET A 75 15.25 7.58 -4.66
CA MET A 75 16.03 6.67 -3.82
C MET A 75 17.46 6.48 -4.35
N ALA A 76 17.63 6.35 -5.66
CA ALA A 76 18.95 6.22 -6.26
C ALA A 76 19.83 7.46 -6.07
N ASN A 77 19.23 8.65 -6.10
CA ASN A 77 19.88 9.92 -5.76
C ASN A 77 20.30 10.01 -4.27
N ARG A 78 19.71 9.17 -3.40
CA ARG A 78 20.16 8.96 -2.00
C ARG A 78 21.23 7.86 -1.89
N GLY A 79 21.83 7.46 -3.01
CA GLY A 79 22.88 6.44 -3.08
C GLY A 79 22.36 5.00 -3.11
N CYS A 80 21.04 4.76 -3.15
CA CYS A 80 20.51 3.41 -3.15
C CYS A 80 20.76 2.66 -4.45
N ARG A 81 20.96 1.35 -4.34
CA ARG A 81 20.97 0.42 -5.48
C ARG A 81 19.57 -0.12 -5.67
N ILE A 82 18.96 0.14 -6.82
CA ILE A 82 17.55 -0.21 -7.09
C ILE A 82 17.49 -1.39 -8.04
N PHE A 83 16.77 -2.43 -7.65
CA PHE A 83 16.51 -3.62 -8.44
C PHE A 83 15.05 -3.60 -8.88
N GLN A 84 14.83 -3.36 -10.17
CA GLN A 84 13.53 -3.06 -10.75
C GLN A 84 12.98 -4.26 -11.50
N TYR A 85 11.70 -4.55 -11.31
CA TYR A 85 11.02 -5.72 -11.85
C TYR A 85 9.67 -5.36 -12.44
N ASP A 86 9.54 -5.49 -13.76
CA ASP A 86 8.26 -5.35 -14.44
C ASP A 86 8.31 -6.09 -15.79
N HIS A 87 7.40 -7.04 -15.97
CA HIS A 87 7.28 -7.85 -17.18
C HIS A 87 6.38 -7.21 -18.26
N THR A 88 5.60 -6.19 -17.88
CA THR A 88 4.59 -5.56 -18.74
C THR A 88 5.18 -4.50 -19.66
N ILE A 89 6.36 -3.97 -19.33
CA ILE A 89 7.06 -2.93 -20.09
C ILE A 89 8.23 -3.50 -20.91
N SER A 90 8.52 -2.86 -22.04
CA SER A 90 9.67 -3.19 -22.89
C SER A 90 10.95 -2.46 -22.50
N GLU A 91 10.82 -1.35 -21.79
CA GLU A 91 11.93 -0.48 -21.36
C GLU A 91 11.52 0.36 -20.15
N LEU A 92 12.49 0.87 -19.39
CA LEU A 92 12.24 1.77 -18.28
C LEU A 92 11.90 3.19 -18.79
N PRO A 93 10.97 3.91 -18.13
CA PRO A 93 10.66 5.30 -18.46
C PRO A 93 11.77 6.30 -18.08
N GLY A 94 12.77 5.85 -17.31
CA GLY A 94 13.96 6.64 -16.96
C GLY A 94 15.10 5.75 -16.50
N LEU A 95 16.34 6.23 -16.68
CA LEU A 95 17.56 5.49 -16.38
C LEU A 95 18.38 6.16 -15.29
N HIS A 96 19.12 5.37 -14.54
CA HIS A 96 20.10 5.84 -13.56
C HIS A 96 21.21 4.79 -13.38
N PRO A 97 22.48 5.17 -13.12
CA PRO A 97 23.59 4.21 -12.97
C PRO A 97 23.39 3.17 -11.86
N ASN A 98 22.60 3.50 -10.84
CA ASN A 98 22.26 2.59 -9.73
C ASN A 98 21.03 1.70 -10.00
N PHE A 99 20.45 1.74 -11.19
CA PHE A 99 19.33 0.88 -11.57
C PHE A 99 19.82 -0.44 -12.16
N THR A 100 19.24 -1.54 -11.67
CA THR A 100 19.34 -2.87 -12.26
C THR A 100 17.93 -3.34 -12.61
N TRP A 101 17.56 -3.32 -13.89
CA TRP A 101 16.23 -3.73 -14.32
C TRP A 101 16.22 -5.14 -14.89
N SER A 102 15.15 -5.87 -14.58
CA SER A 102 14.83 -7.17 -15.14
C SER A 102 13.37 -7.17 -15.61
N LYS A 103 13.15 -7.62 -16.85
CA LYS A 103 11.82 -7.82 -17.42
C LYS A 103 11.17 -9.08 -16.86
N GLN A 104 10.84 -9.06 -15.57
CA GLN A 104 10.26 -10.17 -14.83
C GLN A 104 9.14 -9.69 -13.91
N GLY A 105 8.08 -10.48 -13.79
CA GLY A 105 6.94 -10.23 -12.91
C GLY A 105 7.05 -10.92 -11.57
N LEU A 106 6.21 -10.49 -10.63
CA LEU A 106 6.13 -11.06 -9.29
C LEU A 106 5.27 -12.33 -9.27
N ALA A 107 5.89 -13.47 -8.96
CA ALA A 107 5.19 -14.73 -8.72
C ALA A 107 4.87 -14.93 -7.25
N CYS A 108 3.76 -15.62 -6.99
CA CYS A 108 3.42 -16.08 -5.64
C CYS A 108 4.36 -17.15 -5.11
N GLN A 109 5.13 -17.88 -5.91
CA GLN A 109 6.07 -18.89 -5.41
C GLN A 109 7.21 -19.08 -6.37
N LYS A 110 8.16 -19.98 -6.04
CA LYS A 110 9.24 -20.32 -6.95
C LYS A 110 8.64 -20.69 -8.30
N SER A 111 8.98 -19.93 -9.33
CA SER A 111 8.51 -20.17 -10.68
C SER A 111 9.63 -20.76 -11.53
N ALA A 112 9.27 -21.74 -12.36
CA ALA A 112 10.13 -22.23 -13.45
C ALA A 112 9.99 -21.36 -14.71
N ASN A 113 8.93 -20.55 -14.82
CA ASN A 113 8.82 -19.56 -15.89
C ASN A 113 9.92 -18.50 -15.69
N ALA A 114 10.77 -18.29 -16.70
CA ALA A 114 11.86 -17.34 -16.67
C ALA A 114 11.40 -15.88 -16.50
N GLU A 115 10.18 -15.55 -16.92
CA GLU A 115 9.57 -14.22 -16.85
C GLU A 115 8.99 -13.90 -15.48
N MET A 116 8.92 -14.88 -14.56
CA MET A 116 8.29 -14.70 -13.26
C MET A 116 9.23 -15.11 -12.13
N ARG A 117 9.31 -14.32 -11.08
CA ARG A 117 10.15 -14.61 -9.91
C ARG A 117 9.39 -14.34 -8.63
N SER A 118 9.52 -15.23 -7.65
CA SER A 118 9.09 -14.88 -6.29
C SER A 118 10.06 -13.88 -5.67
N LEU A 119 9.60 -13.14 -4.68
CA LEU A 119 10.46 -12.21 -3.93
C LEU A 119 11.70 -12.92 -3.35
N GLN A 120 11.57 -14.17 -2.91
CA GLN A 120 12.72 -14.97 -2.46
C GLN A 120 13.70 -15.28 -3.59
N GLN A 121 13.22 -15.58 -4.81
CA GLN A 121 14.12 -15.76 -5.96
C GLN A 121 14.82 -14.45 -6.28
N MET A 122 14.11 -13.33 -6.37
CA MET A 122 14.72 -12.01 -6.62
C MET A 122 15.82 -11.67 -5.59
N VAL A 123 15.59 -11.93 -4.30
CA VAL A 123 16.61 -11.74 -3.26
C VAL A 123 17.80 -12.69 -3.40
N ARG A 124 17.55 -13.94 -3.78
CA ARG A 124 18.61 -14.94 -3.99
C ARG A 124 19.46 -14.63 -5.23
N ASP A 125 18.80 -14.37 -6.35
CA ASP A 125 19.43 -14.21 -7.67
C ASP A 125 20.38 -12.99 -7.67
N ASN A 126 20.07 -11.95 -6.90
CA ASN A 126 20.93 -10.79 -6.72
C ASN A 126 21.98 -10.95 -5.59
N GLY A 127 22.09 -12.13 -4.95
CA GLY A 127 23.06 -12.35 -3.87
C GLY A 127 22.72 -11.64 -2.55
N HIS A 128 21.48 -11.21 -2.35
CA HIS A 128 21.08 -10.38 -1.22
C HIS A 128 20.52 -11.14 -0.01
N LEU A 129 20.64 -12.47 0.02
CA LEU A 129 20.19 -13.27 1.19
C LEU A 129 20.90 -12.87 2.50
N GLY A 130 22.13 -12.34 2.41
CA GLY A 130 22.89 -11.83 3.54
C GLY A 130 22.54 -10.40 3.97
N VAL A 131 21.91 -9.60 3.10
CA VAL A 131 21.65 -8.18 3.33
C VAL A 131 20.53 -8.01 4.35
N LYS A 132 20.73 -7.14 5.35
CA LYS A 132 19.79 -6.96 6.48
C LYS A 132 18.97 -5.67 6.41
N ASN A 133 19.26 -4.79 5.47
CA ASN A 133 18.54 -3.54 5.24
C ASN A 133 18.09 -3.48 3.77
N LEU A 134 17.06 -4.27 3.45
CA LEU A 134 16.39 -4.18 2.15
C LEU A 134 15.18 -3.25 2.25
N LEU A 135 14.88 -2.57 1.15
CA LEU A 135 13.63 -1.83 0.99
C LEU A 135 12.81 -2.50 -0.12
N LEU A 136 11.49 -2.51 0.03
CA LEU A 136 10.58 -3.02 -1.00
C LEU A 136 9.51 -1.97 -1.30
N LYS A 137 9.40 -1.56 -2.55
CA LYS A 137 8.21 -0.94 -3.16
C LYS A 137 7.55 -1.99 -4.03
N CYS A 138 6.27 -2.28 -3.79
CA CYS A 138 5.53 -3.28 -4.56
C CYS A 138 4.13 -2.80 -4.88
N ASP A 139 3.92 -2.50 -6.15
CA ASP A 139 2.62 -2.33 -6.78
C ASP A 139 2.59 -3.38 -7.89
N ALA A 140 1.73 -4.39 -7.77
CA ALA A 140 1.71 -5.52 -8.71
C ALA A 140 0.29 -5.94 -9.07
N GLU A 141 -0.63 -4.97 -9.08
CA GLU A 141 -2.01 -5.10 -9.55
C GLU A 141 -2.72 -6.35 -8.97
N GLY A 142 -2.51 -6.64 -7.68
CA GLY A 142 -3.14 -7.74 -6.95
C GLY A 142 -2.23 -8.93 -6.64
N ALA A 143 -1.06 -9.03 -7.28
CA ALA A 143 -0.11 -10.12 -7.00
C ALA A 143 0.56 -10.00 -5.61
N GLU A 144 0.48 -8.83 -4.96
CA GLU A 144 1.09 -8.55 -3.66
C GLU A 144 0.57 -9.50 -2.58
N TRP A 145 -0.74 -9.77 -2.60
CA TRP A 145 -1.41 -10.63 -1.62
C TRP A 145 -0.76 -12.01 -1.53
N ALA A 146 -0.70 -12.71 -2.67
CA ALA A 146 -0.18 -14.07 -2.73
C ALA A 146 1.33 -14.09 -2.52
N ALA A 147 2.07 -13.13 -3.11
CA ALA A 147 3.53 -13.06 -3.00
C ALA A 147 4.01 -12.83 -1.56
N ILE A 148 3.38 -11.91 -0.81
CA ILE A 148 3.73 -11.70 0.60
C ILE A 148 3.30 -12.89 1.46
N GLN A 149 2.11 -13.47 1.20
CA GLN A 149 1.61 -14.62 1.97
C GLN A 149 2.53 -15.83 1.89
N THR A 150 3.18 -16.08 0.76
CA THR A 150 4.05 -17.24 0.54
C THR A 150 5.53 -16.95 0.83
N THR A 151 5.99 -15.71 0.69
CA THR A 151 7.39 -15.34 0.94
C THR A 151 7.82 -15.75 2.35
N PRO A 152 8.88 -16.56 2.53
CA PRO A 152 9.29 -17.01 3.86
C PRO A 152 9.55 -15.84 4.81
N THR A 153 9.17 -15.99 6.08
CA THR A 153 9.39 -14.96 7.10
C THR A 153 10.87 -14.56 7.23
N SER A 154 11.80 -15.50 7.00
CA SER A 154 13.24 -15.26 6.98
C SER A 154 13.71 -14.33 5.85
N ILE A 155 12.91 -14.18 4.78
CA ILE A 155 13.11 -13.23 3.68
C ILE A 155 12.42 -11.91 4.01
N LEU A 156 11.15 -11.94 4.43
CA LEU A 156 10.41 -10.73 4.83
C LEU A 156 11.19 -9.91 5.87
N THR A 157 11.77 -10.56 6.87
CA THR A 157 12.56 -9.89 7.93
C THR A 157 13.88 -9.27 7.45
N ARG A 158 14.28 -9.45 6.18
CA ARG A 158 15.42 -8.74 5.57
C ARG A 158 15.05 -7.33 5.14
N PHE A 159 13.78 -7.12 4.83
CA PHE A 159 13.25 -5.79 4.53
C PHE A 159 13.09 -5.01 5.84
N SER A 160 13.71 -3.84 5.92
CA SER A 160 13.50 -2.89 7.03
C SER A 160 12.21 -2.11 6.81
N GLN A 161 11.86 -1.85 5.55
CA GLN A 161 10.61 -1.23 5.13
C GLN A 161 10.00 -1.95 3.93
N ILE A 162 8.68 -2.08 3.95
CA ILE A 162 7.88 -2.66 2.88
C ILE A 162 6.74 -1.67 2.59
N ILE A 163 6.78 -1.07 1.40
CA ILE A 163 5.76 -0.21 0.84
C ILE A 163 4.95 -1.06 -0.15
N LEU A 164 3.64 -1.13 0.06
CA LEU A 164 2.72 -1.89 -0.77
C LEU A 164 1.62 -0.98 -1.31
N GLU A 165 1.24 -1.20 -2.55
CA GLU A 165 -0.08 -0.81 -3.04
C GLU A 165 -0.93 -2.07 -3.17
N ILE A 166 -1.88 -2.25 -2.25
CA ILE A 166 -2.73 -3.45 -2.23
C ILE A 166 -4.00 -3.22 -3.04
N HIS A 167 -4.33 -4.15 -3.93
CA HIS A 167 -5.42 -4.03 -4.88
C HIS A 167 -6.64 -4.91 -4.57
N SER A 168 -7.75 -4.66 -5.27
CA SER A 168 -8.94 -5.51 -5.34
C SER A 168 -9.71 -5.71 -4.03
N LEU A 169 -9.70 -4.72 -3.13
CA LEU A 169 -10.43 -4.79 -1.86
C LEU A 169 -11.96 -4.82 -2.01
N GLU A 170 -12.50 -4.48 -3.17
CA GLU A 170 -13.90 -4.73 -3.54
C GLU A 170 -14.27 -6.21 -3.50
N MET A 171 -13.29 -7.11 -3.60
CA MET A 171 -13.47 -8.56 -3.52
C MET A 171 -13.59 -9.08 -2.07
N ILE A 172 -13.61 -8.21 -1.05
CA ILE A 172 -13.66 -8.62 0.38
C ILE A 172 -14.89 -9.46 0.76
N ALA A 173 -15.95 -9.40 -0.05
CA ALA A 173 -17.13 -10.25 0.11
C ALA A 173 -16.88 -11.71 -0.33
N ALA A 174 -15.93 -11.96 -1.24
CA ALA A 174 -15.56 -13.30 -1.65
C ALA A 174 -14.70 -13.98 -0.58
N ASP A 175 -15.06 -15.21 -0.20
CA ASP A 175 -14.42 -15.95 0.89
C ASP A 175 -12.94 -16.20 0.63
N ASP A 176 -12.61 -16.66 -0.58
CA ASP A 176 -11.23 -16.96 -0.95
C ASP A 176 -10.32 -15.74 -0.85
N PHE A 177 -10.79 -14.60 -1.37
CA PHE A 177 -10.07 -13.33 -1.27
C PHE A 177 -9.95 -12.88 0.18
N TYR A 178 -11.05 -12.87 0.94
CA TYR A 178 -11.05 -12.46 2.34
C TYR A 178 -10.06 -13.28 3.16
N PHE A 179 -10.13 -14.60 3.10
CA PHE A 179 -9.23 -15.45 3.87
C PHE A 179 -7.77 -15.34 3.40
N ALA A 180 -7.51 -15.11 2.11
CA ALA A 180 -6.16 -14.83 1.61
C ALA A 180 -5.61 -13.50 2.15
N ALA A 181 -6.39 -12.43 2.10
CA ALA A 181 -6.02 -11.13 2.64
C ALA A 181 -5.70 -11.22 4.14
N ILE A 182 -6.56 -11.89 4.93
CA ILE A 182 -6.34 -12.11 6.36
C ILE A 182 -5.04 -12.90 6.63
N ARG A 183 -4.76 -13.96 5.87
CA ARG A 183 -3.52 -14.75 6.02
C ARG A 183 -2.28 -13.91 5.72
N MET A 184 -2.31 -13.13 4.64
CA MET A 184 -1.21 -12.22 4.26
C MET A 184 -0.95 -11.20 5.37
N LEU A 185 -1.97 -10.45 5.77
CA LEU A 185 -1.84 -9.37 6.76
C LEU A 185 -1.40 -9.89 8.12
N ARG A 186 -1.97 -11.00 8.59
CA ARG A 186 -1.53 -11.64 9.84
C ARG A 186 -0.06 -12.05 9.77
N LYS A 187 0.39 -12.60 8.64
CA LYS A 187 1.79 -12.99 8.45
C LYS A 187 2.71 -11.77 8.48
N LEU A 188 2.40 -10.72 7.73
CA LEU A 188 3.20 -9.50 7.67
C LEU A 188 3.28 -8.83 9.06
N ASN A 189 2.14 -8.72 9.75
CA ASN A 189 2.02 -8.14 11.09
C ASN A 189 2.81 -8.87 12.18
N ARG A 190 3.26 -10.12 11.95
CA ARG A 190 4.15 -10.82 12.90
C ARG A 190 5.54 -10.20 12.97
N THR A 191 5.99 -9.55 11.90
CA THR A 191 7.38 -9.08 11.77
C THR A 191 7.48 -7.60 11.46
N HIS A 192 6.44 -7.03 10.87
CA HIS A 192 6.36 -5.62 10.52
C HIS A 192 5.16 -4.96 11.20
N GLN A 193 5.24 -3.65 11.36
CA GLN A 193 4.20 -2.80 11.89
C GLN A 193 3.78 -1.84 10.79
N LEU A 194 2.48 -1.75 10.52
CA LEU A 194 1.94 -0.70 9.67
C LEU A 194 2.13 0.65 10.38
N VAL A 195 2.70 1.62 9.68
CA VAL A 195 2.97 2.96 10.22
C VAL A 195 2.30 4.07 9.43
N HIS A 196 1.87 3.79 8.20
CA HIS A 196 1.13 4.72 7.37
C HIS A 196 0.18 3.95 6.44
N ILE A 197 -0.97 4.58 6.15
CA ILE A 197 -2.02 4.06 5.28
C ILE A 197 -2.65 5.23 4.51
N HIS A 198 -2.84 5.07 3.22
CA HIS A 198 -3.50 6.06 2.38
C HIS A 198 -4.43 5.37 1.38
N GLY A 199 -5.57 6.00 1.08
CA GLY A 199 -6.59 5.43 0.22
C GLY A 199 -6.39 5.86 -1.22
N ASN A 200 -6.22 4.91 -2.14
CA ASN A 200 -6.12 5.23 -3.56
C ASN A 200 -7.50 5.58 -4.13
N ASN A 201 -7.65 6.80 -4.67
CA ASN A 201 -8.91 7.34 -5.20
C ASN A 201 -9.12 7.14 -6.72
N CYS A 202 -8.26 6.36 -7.39
CA CYS A 202 -8.41 5.98 -8.80
C CYS A 202 -9.54 4.97 -9.01
N GLY A 203 -9.72 4.04 -8.08
CA GLY A 203 -10.60 2.87 -8.22
C GLY A 203 -12.00 3.03 -7.62
N LEU A 204 -12.62 1.90 -7.29
CA LEU A 204 -13.95 1.81 -6.70
C LEU A 204 -13.91 2.17 -5.21
N LEU A 205 -15.04 2.66 -4.71
CA LEU A 205 -15.25 2.79 -3.27
C LEU A 205 -16.22 1.71 -2.79
N VAL A 206 -15.75 0.88 -1.86
CA VAL A 206 -16.48 -0.29 -1.37
C VAL A 206 -17.16 0.08 -0.06
N THR A 207 -18.41 -0.34 0.11
CA THR A 207 -19.22 0.02 1.26
C THR A 207 -19.91 -1.20 1.85
N ALA A 208 -19.87 -1.34 3.17
CA ALA A 208 -20.74 -2.27 3.89
C ALA A 208 -21.08 -1.69 5.27
N ALA A 209 -22.36 -1.71 5.65
CA ALA A 209 -22.83 -1.26 6.97
C ALA A 209 -22.15 0.05 7.43
N GLU A 210 -22.24 1.10 6.59
CA GLU A 210 -21.70 2.45 6.82
C GLU A 210 -20.18 2.58 6.83
N THR A 211 -19.45 1.49 6.62
CA THR A 211 -17.98 1.49 6.55
C THR A 211 -17.50 1.52 5.11
N TRP A 212 -16.66 2.50 4.81
CA TRP A 212 -16.06 2.71 3.49
C TRP A 212 -14.63 2.15 3.47
N ILE A 213 -14.27 1.47 2.39
CA ILE A 213 -12.90 1.04 2.12
C ILE A 213 -12.57 1.28 0.63
N PRO A 214 -11.43 1.89 0.31
CA PRO A 214 -10.97 2.01 -1.08
C PRO A 214 -10.77 0.63 -1.72
N SER A 215 -10.91 0.51 -3.04
CA SER A 215 -10.51 -0.70 -3.78
C SER A 215 -9.00 -0.96 -3.72
N ALA A 216 -8.21 0.10 -3.58
CA ALA A 216 -6.76 0.01 -3.43
C ALA A 216 -6.23 0.93 -2.33
N MET A 217 -5.17 0.52 -1.64
CA MET A 217 -4.55 1.30 -0.56
C MET A 217 -3.04 1.22 -0.62
N GLU A 218 -2.40 2.36 -0.37
CA GLU A 218 -0.97 2.49 -0.17
C GLU A 218 -0.66 2.26 1.31
N LEU A 219 0.28 1.37 1.60
CA LEU A 219 0.63 0.92 2.94
C LEU A 219 2.14 0.99 3.14
N THR A 220 2.58 1.59 4.24
CA THR A 220 3.98 1.47 4.66
C THR A 220 4.11 0.68 5.95
N TYR A 221 4.90 -0.38 5.86
CA TYR A 221 5.29 -1.26 6.93
C TYR A 221 6.76 -1.09 7.28
N VAL A 222 7.07 -1.02 8.57
CA VAL A 222 8.46 -1.04 9.07
C VAL A 222 8.69 -2.25 9.95
N ARG A 223 9.92 -2.78 9.94
CA ARG A 223 10.28 -3.97 10.68
C ARG A 223 10.26 -3.74 12.19
N LYS A 224 9.49 -4.54 12.92
CA LYS A 224 9.21 -4.32 14.35
C LYS A 224 10.45 -4.28 15.23
N LYS A 225 11.43 -5.14 14.96
CA LYS A 225 12.62 -5.25 15.81
C LYS A 225 13.54 -4.01 15.77
N ASP A 226 13.35 -3.12 14.80
CA ASP A 226 14.21 -1.94 14.63
C ASP A 226 13.66 -0.70 15.34
N HIS A 227 12.41 -0.74 15.83
CA HIS A 227 11.69 0.44 16.29
C HIS A 227 10.85 0.20 17.54
N ALA A 228 10.65 1.27 18.31
CA ALA A 228 9.62 1.35 19.33
C ALA A 228 8.40 2.09 18.77
N PHE A 229 7.21 1.66 19.19
CA PHE A 229 5.95 2.16 18.66
C PHE A 229 5.08 2.79 19.76
N GLU A 230 4.15 3.64 19.35
CA GLU A 230 3.11 4.21 20.18
C GLU A 230 1.78 4.32 19.42
N ALA A 231 0.71 4.61 20.14
CA ALA A 231 -0.61 4.71 19.54
C ALA A 231 -0.62 5.80 18.45
N CYS A 232 -1.12 5.47 17.26
CA CYS A 232 -1.21 6.43 16.17
C CYS A 232 -2.21 7.54 16.53
N ALA A 233 -1.73 8.79 16.50
CA ALA A 233 -2.55 9.97 16.73
C ALA A 233 -3.11 10.58 15.43
N HIS A 234 -2.58 10.15 14.28
CA HIS A 234 -2.87 10.73 12.98
C HIS A 234 -4.25 10.31 12.45
N SER A 235 -4.83 11.21 11.65
CA SER A 235 -5.90 10.87 10.71
C SER A 235 -5.28 10.73 9.32
N PHE A 236 -5.89 9.92 8.47
CA PHE A 236 -5.45 9.72 7.10
C PHE A 236 -6.53 10.24 6.12
N PRO A 237 -6.16 10.95 5.05
CA PRO A 237 -4.80 11.38 4.67
C PRO A 237 -4.15 12.32 5.68
N THR A 238 -2.82 12.30 5.71
CA THR A 238 -1.94 13.25 6.42
C THR A 238 -1.54 14.39 5.47
N ASP A 239 -0.81 15.39 5.97
CA ASP A 239 -0.30 16.50 5.14
C ASP A 239 0.75 16.05 4.11
N LEU A 240 1.27 14.82 4.21
CA LEU A 240 2.19 14.23 3.24
C LEU A 240 1.46 13.48 2.11
N ASP A 241 0.18 13.19 2.27
CA ASP A 241 -0.58 12.38 1.32
C ASP A 241 -1.13 13.24 0.18
N MET A 242 -1.26 12.62 -0.99
CA MET A 242 -1.82 13.26 -2.19
C MET A 242 -2.75 12.27 -2.89
N PRO A 243 -3.92 12.71 -3.40
CA PRO A 243 -4.82 11.84 -4.13
C PRO A 243 -4.14 11.31 -5.42
N CYS A 244 -4.21 10.00 -5.68
CA CYS A 244 -3.62 9.39 -6.87
C CYS A 244 -4.23 9.97 -8.17
N THR A 245 -5.55 10.23 -8.19
CA THR A 245 -6.24 10.99 -9.23
C THR A 245 -6.51 12.43 -8.74
N PRO A 246 -5.74 13.44 -9.18
CA PRO A 246 -5.86 14.81 -8.69
C PRO A 246 -7.20 15.48 -8.99
N GLN A 247 -7.91 15.03 -10.03
CA GLN A 247 -9.23 15.56 -10.41
C GLN A 247 -10.36 15.05 -9.52
N ARG A 248 -10.08 14.13 -8.59
CA ARG A 248 -11.05 13.53 -7.67
C ARG A 248 -10.72 13.89 -6.22
N PRO A 249 -11.73 14.03 -5.35
CA PRO A 249 -11.49 14.17 -3.93
C PRO A 249 -10.68 13.00 -3.38
N ASP A 250 -9.82 13.28 -2.41
CA ASP A 250 -9.11 12.25 -1.66
C ASP A 250 -10.06 11.47 -0.73
N ILE A 251 -9.67 10.24 -0.36
CA ILE A 251 -10.46 9.36 0.49
C ILE A 251 -10.07 9.56 1.96
N PHE A 252 -10.96 10.22 2.71
CA PHE A 252 -10.78 10.41 4.14
C PHE A 252 -11.04 9.12 4.94
N LEU A 253 -9.97 8.46 5.38
CA LEU A 253 -10.02 7.26 6.24
C LEU A 253 -10.21 7.62 7.72
N GLY A 254 -9.80 8.82 8.13
CA GLY A 254 -9.86 9.32 9.51
C GLY A 254 -8.89 8.58 10.44
N LYS A 255 -9.24 8.47 11.73
CA LYS A 255 -8.46 7.70 12.73
C LYS A 255 -8.65 6.20 12.55
N TRP A 256 -8.01 5.66 11.51
CA TRP A 256 -8.12 4.27 11.12
C TRP A 256 -7.66 3.32 12.23
N GLY A 257 -8.34 2.19 12.40
CA GLY A 257 -8.02 1.19 13.43
C GLY A 257 -8.32 1.58 14.89
N SER A 258 -8.64 2.85 15.18
CA SER A 258 -9.01 3.28 16.54
C SER A 258 -10.40 2.77 16.92
N LYS A 259 -10.58 2.24 18.15
CA LYS A 259 -11.91 1.80 18.66
C LYS A 259 -12.97 2.91 18.64
N LYS A 260 -12.56 4.19 18.54
CA LYS A 260 -13.42 5.37 18.41
C LYS A 260 -13.82 5.71 16.96
N SER A 261 -13.27 5.03 15.95
CA SER A 261 -13.51 5.37 14.53
C SER A 261 -14.95 5.17 14.08
N ARG A 262 -15.75 4.39 14.83
CA ARG A 262 -17.15 4.11 14.53
C ARG A 262 -18.05 5.37 14.58
N TRP A 263 -17.66 6.40 15.33
CA TRP A 263 -18.46 7.62 15.52
C TRP A 263 -17.97 8.83 14.74
N ALA A 264 -16.70 8.87 14.32
CA ALA A 264 -16.12 10.01 13.61
C ALA A 264 -16.53 10.06 12.12
N GLN A 265 -16.77 8.91 11.48
CA GLN A 265 -17.25 8.85 10.09
C GLN A 265 -18.72 9.32 9.97
N LEU A 266 -19.53 9.13 11.02
CA LEU A 266 -20.93 9.54 11.10
C LEU A 266 -21.13 11.07 11.07
N GLN A 267 -20.22 11.84 11.69
CA GLN A 267 -20.35 13.30 11.76
C GLN A 267 -19.92 14.02 10.47
N LEU A 268 -18.97 13.48 9.71
CA LEU A 268 -18.53 14.08 8.45
C LEU A 268 -19.55 13.87 7.31
N GLY A 269 -20.22 12.72 7.26
CA GLY A 269 -21.30 12.46 6.31
C GLY A 269 -22.53 13.34 6.55
N ALA A 270 -22.96 13.47 7.81
CA ALA A 270 -24.09 14.31 8.19
C ALA A 270 -23.82 15.81 7.95
N ASN A 271 -22.61 16.29 8.27
CA ASN A 271 -22.25 17.70 8.10
C ASN A 271 -22.00 18.10 6.63
N LYS A 272 -21.61 17.16 5.74
CA LYS A 272 -21.54 17.41 4.29
C LYS A 272 -22.93 17.43 3.65
N LEU A 273 -23.82 16.52 4.04
CA LEU A 273 -25.22 16.49 3.57
C LEU A 273 -26.02 17.73 4.02
N ALA A 274 -25.81 18.19 5.26
CA ALA A 274 -26.47 19.39 5.78
C ALA A 274 -26.05 20.69 5.07
N LYS A 275 -24.86 20.73 4.45
CA LYS A 275 -24.37 21.91 3.71
C LYS A 275 -24.82 21.93 2.23
N LEU A 276 -25.42 20.86 1.73
CA LEU A 276 -25.88 20.71 0.35
C LEU A 276 -27.39 20.92 0.15
N LEU A 277 -28.14 21.24 1.22
CA LEU A 277 -29.57 21.57 1.16
C LEU A 277 -29.81 23.06 1.41
N PRO A 278 -29.77 23.94 0.39
CA PRO A 278 -30.48 25.21 0.45
C PRO A 278 -31.92 25.02 -0.06
N ALA A 279 -32.86 25.38 0.80
CA ALA A 279 -34.21 25.87 0.49
C ALA A 279 -35.17 24.93 -0.29
N LEU A 280 -35.85 24.06 0.46
CA LEU A 280 -37.28 23.82 0.23
C LEU A 280 -38.01 24.06 1.55
N ARG A 281 -38.41 25.32 1.79
CA ARG A 281 -39.47 25.62 2.75
C ARG A 281 -40.79 25.71 1.97
N PRO A 282 -41.85 25.01 2.39
CA PRO A 282 -43.14 25.12 1.74
C PRO A 282 -43.80 26.47 2.10
N THR A 283 -44.30 27.17 1.08
CA THR A 283 -45.44 28.09 1.21
C THR A 283 -46.70 27.33 0.85
#